data_AF-A0A0C3BMQ8-F1
#
_entry.id   AF-A0A0C3BMQ8-F1
#
_cell.length_a   1.000
_cell.length_b   1.000
_cell.length_c   1.000
_cell.angle_alpha   90.00
_cell.angle_beta   90.00
_cell.angle_gamma   90.00
#
_symmetry.space_group_name_H-M   'P 1'
#
loop_
_entity.id
_entity.type
_entity.pdbx_description
1 polymer ?
#
loop_
_entity_poly.entity_id
_entity_poly.type
_entity_poly.pdbx_seq_one_letter_code
_entity_poly.pdbx_strand_id
1 'polypeptide(L)' 'YKKVANRTRPVATTLPEEFRIVRRIPSDPLADLPILLTQPPDFEPGECYTRERMEAMPVNKDGSLWPEE' A
#
# COMPACT_ATOMS: atom_id res chain seq x y z
N TYR A 1 45.18 1.27 9.15
CA TYR A 1 43.86 0.77 9.61
C TYR A 1 43.77 0.89 11.13
N LYS A 2 42.66 1.37 11.71
CA LYS A 2 42.52 1.54 13.17
C LYS A 2 42.15 0.20 13.83
N LYS A 3 42.82 -0.18 14.92
CA LYS A 3 42.50 -1.40 15.69
C LYS A 3 41.05 -1.34 16.18
N VAL A 4 40.33 -2.47 16.10
CA VAL A 4 38.91 -2.59 16.49
C VAL A 4 38.68 -2.16 17.94
N ALA A 5 39.62 -2.47 18.84
CA ALA A 5 39.57 -2.06 20.25
C ALA A 5 39.54 -0.53 20.45
N ASN A 6 40.06 0.25 19.48
CA ASN A 6 40.09 1.71 19.55
C ASN A 6 38.94 2.36 18.77
N ARG A 7 37.90 1.59 18.38
CA ARG A 7 36.75 2.13 17.64
C ARG A 7 35.87 2.93 18.58
N THR A 8 35.67 4.21 18.26
CA THR A 8 34.75 5.08 19.00
C THR A 8 33.32 4.61 18.77
N ARG A 9 32.56 4.41 19.84
CA ARG A 9 31.12 4.13 19.79
C ARG A 9 30.39 5.42 20.17
N PRO A 10 29.60 6.02 19.26
CA PRO A 10 28.80 7.20 19.62
C PRO A 10 27.77 6.81 20.68
N VAL A 11 27.53 7.71 21.63
CA VAL A 11 26.46 7.57 22.61
C VAL A 11 25.14 7.83 21.90
N ALA A 12 24.16 6.95 22.10
CA ALA A 12 22.82 7.17 21.56
C ALA A 12 22.23 8.43 22.19
N THR A 13 21.95 9.43 21.35
CA THR A 13 21.33 10.69 21.74
C THR A 13 19.95 10.79 21.11
N THR A 14 19.11 11.70 21.60
CA THR A 14 17.80 11.97 21.01
C THR A 14 17.98 12.65 19.65
N LEU A 15 17.18 12.26 18.66
CA LEU A 15 17.18 12.89 17.33
C LEU A 15 16.77 14.37 17.48
N PRO A 16 17.67 15.32 17.17
CA PRO A 16 17.34 16.75 17.25
C PRO A 16 16.17 17.10 16.34
N GLU A 17 15.38 18.10 16.75
CA GLU A 17 14.16 18.50 16.04
C GLU A 17 14.44 19.00 14.62
N GLU A 18 15.57 19.67 14.41
CA GLU A 18 16.04 20.14 13.09
C GLU A 18 16.25 19.00 12.07
N PHE A 19 16.47 17.76 12.52
CA PHE A 19 16.61 16.58 11.66
C PHE A 19 15.31 15.77 11.53
N ARG A 20 14.20 16.22 12.12
CA ARG A 20 12.91 15.54 11.98
C ARG A 20 12.28 15.90 10.65
N ILE A 21 11.89 14.87 9.89
CA ILE A 21 11.13 15.04 8.66
C ILE A 21 9.69 15.43 9.03
N VAL A 22 9.31 16.68 8.76
CA VAL A 22 7.93 17.17 8.94
C VAL A 22 7.16 16.95 7.64
N ARG A 23 6.20 16.03 7.65
CA ARG A 23 5.26 15.88 6.54
C ARG A 23 4.16 16.94 6.65
N ARG A 24 4.00 17.76 5.61
CA ARG A 24 2.91 18.74 5.50
C ARG A 24 2.02 18.35 4.33
N ILE A 25 0.71 18.44 4.53
CA ILE A 25 -0.30 18.24 3.49
C ILE A 25 -1.04 19.58 3.34
N PRO A 26 -0.59 20.47 2.43
CA PRO A 26 -1.13 21.83 2.34
C PRO A 26 -2.53 21.89 1.71
N SER A 27 -2.88 20.89 0.91
CA SER A 27 -4.18 20.75 0.24
C SER A 27 -4.54 19.27 0.15
N ASP A 28 -5.82 18.97 -0.01
CA ASP A 28 -6.28 17.59 -0.18
C ASP A 28 -5.72 16.99 -1.48
N PRO A 29 -4.87 15.94 -1.40
CA PRO A 29 -4.29 15.31 -2.59
C PRO A 29 -5.32 14.54 -3.42
N LEU A 30 -6.53 14.31 -2.89
CA LEU A 30 -7.59 13.56 -3.56
C LEU A 30 -8.63 14.48 -4.21
N ALA A 31 -8.50 15.81 -4.08
CA ALA A 31 -9.50 16.77 -4.53
C ALA A 31 -9.82 16.68 -6.03
N ASP A 32 -8.81 16.35 -6.84
CA ASP A 32 -8.94 16.25 -8.30
C ASP A 32 -9.24 14.81 -8.78
N LEU A 33 -9.43 13.86 -7.86
CA LEU A 33 -9.70 12.48 -8.25
C LEU A 33 -11.12 12.33 -8.81
N PRO A 34 -11.27 11.57 -9.90
CA PRO A 34 -12.59 11.25 -10.41
C PRO A 34 -13.35 10.37 -9.41
N ILE A 35 -14.64 10.62 -9.28
CA ILE A 35 -15.54 9.76 -8.50
C ILE A 35 -15.67 8.44 -9.24
N LEU A 36 -15.28 7.35 -8.58
CA LEU A 36 -15.46 6.00 -9.09
C LEU A 36 -16.89 5.53 -8.81
N LEU A 37 -17.46 4.80 -9.77
CA LEU A 37 -18.72 4.10 -9.54
C LEU A 37 -18.48 3.01 -8.49
N THR A 38 -19.40 2.92 -7.53
CA THR A 38 -19.33 1.91 -6.45
C THR A 38 -19.61 0.50 -6.94
N GLN A 39 -20.31 0.37 -8.08
CA GLN A 39 -20.65 -0.91 -8.68
C GLN A 39 -19.93 -1.07 -10.03
N PRO A 40 -19.14 -2.14 -10.21
CA PRO A 40 -18.55 -2.44 -11.50
C PRO A 40 -19.63 -2.83 -12.52
N PRO A 41 -19.37 -2.65 -13.82
CA PRO A 41 -20.24 -3.17 -14.87
C PRO A 41 -20.26 -4.70 -14.87
N ASP A 42 -21.29 -5.28 -15.50
CA ASP A 42 -21.43 -6.72 -15.67
C ASP A 42 -20.21 -7.30 -16.42
N PHE A 43 -19.84 -8.52 -16.04
CA PHE A 43 -18.67 -9.19 -16.60
C PHE A 43 -18.93 -9.72 -18.01
N GLU A 44 -18.06 -9.35 -18.96
CA GLU A 44 -18.05 -9.87 -20.33
C GLU A 44 -16.76 -10.65 -20.62
N PRO A 45 -16.83 -11.89 -21.13
CA PRO A 45 -15.66 -12.72 -21.38
C PRO A 45 -14.83 -12.14 -22.54
N GLY A 46 -13.55 -11.88 -22.29
CA GLY A 46 -12.59 -11.39 -23.27
C GLY A 46 -11.63 -12.48 -23.77
N GLU A 47 -10.71 -12.11 -24.67
CA GLU A 47 -9.72 -13.04 -25.23
C GLU A 47 -8.79 -13.63 -24.16
N CYS A 48 -8.40 -12.85 -23.15
CA CYS A 48 -7.50 -13.31 -22.10
C CYS A 48 -8.22 -13.92 -20.88
N TYR A 49 -9.44 -13.46 -20.60
CA TYR A 49 -10.22 -13.86 -19.43
C TYR A 49 -11.59 -14.38 -19.87
N THR A 50 -11.65 -15.71 -20.01
CA THR A 50 -12.84 -16.44 -20.42
C THR A 50 -13.70 -16.80 -19.22
N ARG A 51 -14.98 -17.09 -19.49
CA ARG A 51 -15.94 -17.52 -18.48
C ARG A 51 -15.46 -18.77 -17.71
N GLU A 52 -14.89 -19.75 -18.41
CA GLU A 52 -14.34 -20.96 -17.78
C GLU A 52 -13.25 -20.66 -16.74
N ARG A 53 -12.41 -19.66 -17.00
CA ARG A 53 -11.35 -19.23 -16.07
C ARG A 53 -11.90 -18.48 -14.87
N MET A 54 -12.97 -17.70 -15.07
CA MET A 54 -13.67 -17.04 -13.96
C MET A 54 -14.30 -18.08 -13.04
N GLU A 55 -15.03 -19.05 -13.58
CA GLU A 55 -15.70 -20.09 -12.79
C GLU A 55 -14.71 -21.01 -12.06
N ALA A 56 -13.54 -21.27 -12.66
CA ALA A 56 -12.47 -22.05 -12.03
C ALA A 56 -11.65 -21.27 -10.98
N MET A 57 -11.79 -19.95 -10.91
CA MET A 57 -11.04 -19.12 -9.98
C MET A 57 -11.63 -19.26 -8.57
N PRO A 58 -10.85 -19.65 -7.56
CA PRO A 58 -11.33 -19.77 -6.18
C PRO A 58 -11.46 -18.37 -5.54
N VAL A 59 -12.47 -17.61 -5.97
CA VAL A 59 -12.75 -16.28 -5.41
C VAL A 59 -13.25 -16.45 -3.98
N ASN A 60 -12.57 -15.78 -3.03
CA ASN A 60 -12.93 -15.73 -1.61
C ASN A 60 -13.12 -17.11 -0.95
N LYS A 61 -12.28 -18.10 -1.30
CA LYS A 61 -12.39 -19.47 -0.77
C LYS A 61 -12.37 -19.55 0.76
N ASP A 62 -11.58 -18.67 1.39
CA ASP A 62 -11.39 -18.64 2.84
C ASP A 62 -12.34 -17.67 3.55
N GLY A 63 -13.28 -17.04 2.82
CA GLY A 63 -14.29 -16.14 3.39
C GLY A 63 -13.70 -14.90 4.07
N SER A 64 -12.56 -14.41 3.57
CA SER A 64 -11.81 -13.31 4.17
C SER A 64 -12.41 -11.92 3.88
N LEU A 65 -13.35 -11.82 2.93
CA LEU A 65 -14.03 -10.56 2.62
C LEU A 65 -15.09 -10.24 3.68
N TRP A 66 -15.26 -8.94 3.95
CA TRP A 66 -16.28 -8.44 4.86
C TRP A 66 -17.66 -8.44 4.19
N PRO A 67 -18.78 -8.45 4.93
CA PRO A 67 -20.13 -8.47 4.33
C PRO A 67 -20.46 -7.24 3.47
N GLU A 68 -19.70 -6.16 3.62
CA GLU A 68 -19.85 -4.90 2.88
C GLU A 68 -19.04 -4.89 1.56
N GLU A 69 -18.20 -5.91 1.31
CA GLU A 69 -17.40 -6.13 0.10
C GLU A 69 -17.99 -7.26 -0.76
#